data_AF-A0A212IX18-F1
#
_entry.id   AF-A0A212IX18-F1
#
_cell.length_a   1.000
_cell.length_b   1.000
_cell.length_c   1.000
_cell.angle_alpha   90.00
_cell.angle_beta   90.00
_cell.angle_gamma   90.00
#
_symmetry.space_group_name_H-M   'P 1'
#
loop_
_entity.id
_entity.type
_entity.pdbx_description
1 polymer ?
#
loop_
_entity_poly.entity_id
_entity_poly.type
_entity_poly.pdbx_seq_one_letter_code
_entity_poly.pdbx_strand_id
1 'polypeptide(L)'
;MQEIKIPERCKASIDFDKRVVVIESEKFTPKKGDICVKRNKWIFIFSHTIQLFSPDAICYYVLISKMDDLIRFDKHGIGSLSDREEIRLATKSEQQLLLDALAKEGKKWNANTLQIENIENDILVPESIGIYRYNAPHEYGGGDNLFIGFNDNTQLLGYCADRWVAYPNIYNDNKKVQCKLTPCKREDLKNGDTAFISDTFRLDDSMLSDRGRYVKIIGDKAIKINKKGEPIYDNAFHNYWYKVEPVNK
;
A
#
# COMPACT_ATOMS: atom_id res chain seq x y z
N MET A 1 -21.53 21.00 -53.54
CA MET A 1 -20.20 21.07 -52.89
C MET A 1 -20.13 19.90 -51.91
N GLN A 2 -19.18 18.99 -52.07
CA GLN A 2 -18.97 17.90 -51.09
C GLN A 2 -17.83 18.32 -50.15
N GLU A 3 -18.11 18.32 -48.85
CA GLU A 3 -17.17 18.67 -47.81
C GLU A 3 -16.60 17.39 -47.20
N ILE A 4 -15.27 17.26 -47.13
CA ILE A 4 -14.59 16.15 -46.47
C ILE A 4 -14.10 16.65 -45.11
N LYS A 5 -14.65 16.09 -44.03
CA LYS A 5 -14.20 16.39 -42.66
C LYS A 5 -12.98 15.54 -42.33
N ILE A 6 -11.85 16.18 -42.07
CA ILE A 6 -10.63 15.51 -41.60
C ILE A 6 -10.82 15.19 -40.11
N PRO A 7 -10.75 13.93 -39.68
CA PRO A 7 -10.84 13.57 -38.27
C PRO A 7 -9.70 14.20 -37.45
N GLU A 8 -9.95 14.44 -36.17
CA GLU A 8 -8.89 14.90 -35.26
C GLU A 8 -7.70 13.92 -35.29
N ARG A 9 -6.48 14.47 -35.28
CA ARG A 9 -5.20 13.73 -35.34
C ARG A 9 -4.93 13.01 -36.67
N CYS A 10 -5.60 13.41 -37.74
CA CYS A 10 -5.22 13.01 -39.10
C CYS A 10 -4.50 14.13 -39.84
N LYS A 11 -3.50 13.77 -40.64
CA LYS A 11 -2.89 14.65 -41.64
C LYS A 11 -3.50 14.30 -42.99
N ALA A 12 -3.96 15.32 -43.71
CA ALA A 12 -4.45 15.15 -45.06
C ALA A 12 -3.41 15.68 -46.06
N SER A 13 -3.17 14.94 -47.12
CA SER A 13 -2.42 15.39 -48.29
C SER A 13 -3.22 15.09 -49.56
N ILE A 14 -2.96 15.85 -50.62
CA ILE A 14 -3.63 15.68 -51.91
C ILE A 14 -2.60 15.13 -52.90
N ASP A 15 -2.89 13.95 -53.47
CA ASP A 15 -2.15 13.40 -54.62
C ASP A 15 -2.89 13.88 -55.89
N PHE A 16 -2.33 14.91 -56.54
CA PHE A 16 -2.95 15.53 -57.72
C PHE A 16 -2.95 14.62 -58.95
N ASP A 17 -1.96 13.74 -59.07
CA ASP A 17 -1.84 12.82 -60.21
C ASP A 17 -2.90 11.73 -60.14
N LYS A 18 -3.16 11.22 -58.94
CA LYS A 18 -4.19 10.20 -58.71
C LYS A 18 -5.56 10.77 -58.37
N ARG A 19 -5.66 12.09 -58.18
CA ARG A 19 -6.88 12.81 -57.75
C ARG A 19 -7.49 12.22 -56.47
N VAL A 20 -6.66 11.87 -55.49
CA VAL A 20 -7.10 11.32 -54.20
C VAL A 20 -6.66 12.20 -53.02
N VAL A 21 -7.48 12.22 -51.97
CA VAL A 21 -7.12 12.79 -50.67
C VAL A 21 -6.61 11.65 -49.80
N VAL A 22 -5.35 11.70 -49.40
CA VAL A 22 -4.73 10.74 -48.49
C VAL A 22 -4.89 11.27 -47.07
N ILE A 23 -5.59 10.54 -46.22
CA ILE A 23 -5.76 10.86 -44.80
C ILE A 23 -4.92 9.87 -44.00
N GLU A 24 -3.80 10.33 -43.45
CA GLU A 24 -2.92 9.53 -42.59
C GLU A 24 -3.25 9.80 -41.13
N SER A 25 -3.51 8.76 -40.34
CA SER A 25 -3.60 8.90 -38.90
C SER A 25 -2.21 9.14 -38.31
N GLU A 26 -2.08 10.16 -37.48
CA GLU A 26 -0.85 10.36 -36.73
C GLU A 26 -0.69 9.20 -35.73
N LYS A 27 0.34 8.38 -35.91
CA LYS A 27 0.59 7.20 -35.07
C LYS A 27 0.85 7.65 -33.64
N PHE A 28 -0.12 7.42 -32.76
CA PHE A 28 0.04 7.69 -31.33
C PHE A 28 1.22 6.89 -30.76
N THR A 29 2.14 7.59 -30.10
CA THR A 29 3.30 6.98 -29.43
C THR A 29 3.24 7.34 -27.95
N PRO A 30 2.95 6.39 -27.05
CA PRO A 30 2.86 6.66 -25.62
C PRO A 30 4.23 6.99 -25.03
N LYS A 31 4.24 7.91 -24.06
CA LYS A 31 5.41 8.21 -23.23
C LYS A 31 5.37 7.39 -21.95
N LYS A 32 6.54 7.15 -21.39
CA LYS A 32 6.69 6.46 -20.10
C LYS A 32 5.87 7.18 -19.03
N GLY A 33 5.03 6.42 -18.33
CA GLY A 33 4.09 6.94 -17.33
C GLY A 33 2.71 7.32 -17.86
N ASP A 34 2.50 7.34 -19.18
CA ASP A 34 1.18 7.62 -19.74
C ASP A 34 0.20 6.53 -19.37
N ILE A 35 -0.98 6.94 -18.86
CA ILE A 35 -2.10 6.03 -18.67
C ILE A 35 -2.79 5.84 -20.03
N CYS A 36 -2.70 4.63 -20.54
CA CYS A 36 -3.15 4.26 -21.87
C CYS A 36 -4.30 3.27 -21.80
N VAL A 37 -5.11 3.25 -22.86
CA VAL A 37 -6.14 2.26 -23.09
C VAL A 37 -5.81 1.51 -24.36
N LYS A 38 -5.95 0.19 -24.31
CA LYS A 38 -5.89 -0.65 -25.51
C LYS A 38 -7.19 -1.42 -25.74
N ARG A 39 -7.71 -1.34 -26.97
CA ARG A 39 -8.94 -2.00 -27.44
C ARG A 39 -10.18 -1.74 -26.58
N ASN A 40 -10.18 -0.65 -25.81
CA ASN A 40 -11.12 -0.40 -24.71
C ASN A 40 -11.19 -1.51 -23.64
N LYS A 41 -10.32 -2.53 -23.68
CA LYS A 41 -10.31 -3.70 -22.81
C LYS A 41 -9.33 -3.57 -21.66
N TRP A 42 -8.20 -2.92 -21.89
CA TRP A 42 -7.12 -2.80 -20.91
C TRP A 42 -6.81 -1.34 -20.66
N ILE A 43 -6.71 -0.95 -19.39
CA ILE A 43 -6.19 0.34 -18.96
C ILE A 43 -4.86 0.05 -18.26
N PHE A 44 -3.78 0.74 -18.64
CA PHE A 44 -2.45 0.45 -18.12
C PHE A 44 -1.57 1.69 -18.06
N ILE A 45 -0.55 1.67 -17.21
CA ILE A 45 0.48 2.71 -17.16
C ILE A 45 1.68 2.25 -17.99
N PHE A 46 1.95 2.95 -19.09
CA PHE A 46 2.99 2.56 -20.05
C PHE A 46 4.39 2.68 -19.45
N SER A 47 5.24 1.68 -19.69
CA SER A 47 6.64 1.67 -19.26
C SER A 47 7.59 1.83 -20.45
N HIS A 48 7.62 0.85 -21.35
CA HIS A 48 8.46 0.82 -22.54
C HIS A 48 7.98 -0.29 -23.49
N THR A 49 8.59 -0.38 -24.67
CA THR A 49 8.40 -1.49 -25.62
C THR A 49 9.66 -2.34 -25.69
N ILE A 50 9.50 -3.64 -25.88
CA ILE A 50 10.60 -4.58 -26.13
C ILE A 50 10.37 -5.31 -27.45
N GLN A 51 11.44 -5.45 -28.24
CA GLN A 51 11.41 -6.18 -29.49
C GLN A 51 11.74 -7.65 -29.20
N LEU A 52 10.72 -8.47 -28.97
CA LEU A 52 10.93 -9.89 -28.66
C LEU A 52 10.88 -10.74 -29.93
N PHE A 53 9.86 -10.59 -30.75
CA PHE A 53 9.74 -11.08 -32.13
C PHE A 53 8.64 -10.21 -32.75
N SER A 54 8.69 -9.87 -34.03
CA SER A 54 7.64 -9.03 -34.65
C SER A 54 6.24 -9.55 -34.29
N PRO A 55 5.36 -8.76 -33.62
CA PRO A 55 5.47 -7.31 -33.29
C PRO A 55 5.93 -7.01 -31.84
N ASP A 56 6.43 -5.78 -31.61
CA ASP A 56 6.93 -5.30 -30.31
C ASP A 56 5.93 -5.55 -29.17
N ALA A 57 6.44 -6.09 -28.05
CA ALA A 57 5.66 -6.25 -26.86
C ALA A 57 5.66 -4.97 -26.01
N ILE A 58 4.55 -4.72 -25.32
CA ILE A 58 4.39 -3.53 -24.47
C ILE A 58 4.57 -3.96 -23.03
N CYS A 59 5.46 -3.24 -22.35
CA CYS A 59 5.67 -3.32 -20.92
C CYS A 59 4.86 -2.21 -20.23
N TYR A 60 4.24 -2.56 -19.11
CA TYR A 60 3.47 -1.66 -18.26
C TYR A 60 4.00 -1.72 -16.82
N TYR A 61 3.63 -0.74 -15.99
CA TYR A 61 3.85 -0.77 -14.55
C TYR A 61 2.70 -1.45 -13.79
N VAL A 62 1.49 -1.17 -14.25
CA VAL A 62 0.24 -1.75 -13.76
C VAL A 62 -0.75 -1.80 -14.90
N LEU A 63 -1.61 -2.81 -14.89
CA LEU A 63 -2.69 -3.00 -15.84
C LEU A 63 -3.95 -3.44 -15.11
N ILE A 64 -5.09 -2.88 -15.48
CA ILE A 64 -6.41 -3.43 -15.18
C ILE A 64 -7.06 -3.91 -16.47
N SER A 65 -7.59 -5.12 -16.43
CA SER A 65 -8.38 -5.69 -17.52
C SER A 65 -9.86 -5.54 -17.19
N LYS A 66 -10.61 -4.88 -18.07
CA LYS A 66 -12.07 -4.69 -17.93
C LYS A 66 -12.87 -5.99 -18.17
N MET A 67 -12.21 -7.10 -18.53
CA MET A 67 -12.87 -8.39 -18.77
C MET A 67 -13.02 -9.21 -17.49
N ASP A 68 -12.04 -9.11 -16.60
CA ASP A 68 -11.93 -9.88 -15.36
C ASP A 68 -11.81 -8.97 -14.11
N ASP A 69 -11.87 -7.64 -14.29
CA ASP A 69 -11.63 -6.59 -13.28
C ASP A 69 -10.36 -6.82 -12.44
N LEU A 70 -9.39 -7.54 -13.01
CA LEU A 70 -8.19 -7.94 -12.31
C LEU A 70 -7.09 -6.90 -12.52
N ILE A 71 -6.54 -6.40 -11.41
CA ILE A 71 -5.36 -5.55 -11.40
C ILE A 71 -4.09 -6.39 -11.35
N ARG A 72 -3.15 -6.11 -12.25
CA ARG A 72 -1.88 -6.82 -12.41
C ARG A 72 -0.74 -5.86 -12.14
N PHE A 73 0.03 -6.17 -11.09
CA PHE A 73 1.29 -5.51 -10.76
C PHE A 73 2.41 -6.29 -11.40
N ASP A 74 2.95 -5.79 -12.49
CA ASP A 74 4.14 -6.39 -13.07
C ASP A 74 5.05 -5.26 -13.53
N LYS A 75 6.27 -5.21 -12.98
CA LYS A 75 7.28 -4.22 -13.35
C LYS A 75 7.67 -4.37 -14.84
N HIS A 76 7.41 -5.55 -15.41
CA HIS A 76 7.84 -5.96 -16.75
C HIS A 76 6.81 -6.86 -17.47
N GLY A 77 5.52 -6.77 -17.12
CA GLY A 77 4.49 -7.62 -17.70
C GLY A 77 4.47 -7.47 -19.22
N ILE A 78 4.67 -8.58 -19.93
CA ILE A 78 4.73 -8.62 -21.39
C ILE A 78 3.30 -8.85 -21.89
N GLY A 79 2.64 -7.77 -22.29
CA GLY A 79 1.47 -7.90 -23.15
C GLY A 79 1.94 -8.09 -24.58
N SER A 80 1.55 -9.19 -25.24
CA SER A 80 1.55 -9.24 -26.70
C SER A 80 0.49 -8.24 -27.17
N LEU A 81 0.89 -6.98 -27.24
CA LEU A 81 0.07 -5.91 -27.74
C LEU A 81 0.38 -5.70 -29.22
N SER A 82 0.46 -6.79 -29.97
CA SER A 82 0.92 -6.96 -31.35
C SER A 82 0.23 -6.12 -32.43
N ASP A 83 -0.68 -5.22 -32.07
CA ASP A 83 -1.36 -4.30 -32.98
C ASP A 83 -1.35 -2.91 -32.32
N ARG A 84 -0.51 -2.00 -32.83
CA ARG A 84 -0.41 -0.60 -32.36
C ARG A 84 -1.66 0.23 -32.69
N GLU A 85 -2.55 -0.30 -33.51
CA GLU A 85 -3.69 0.43 -34.10
C GLU A 85 -4.80 0.80 -33.11
N GLU A 86 -4.73 0.38 -31.85
CA GLU A 86 -5.80 0.64 -30.87
C GLU A 86 -5.29 1.12 -29.50
N ILE A 87 -4.11 1.75 -29.45
CA ILE A 87 -3.61 2.39 -28.23
C ILE A 87 -3.89 3.88 -28.28
N ARG A 88 -4.52 4.39 -27.22
CA ARG A 88 -4.74 5.81 -27.01
C ARG A 88 -4.51 6.19 -25.55
N LEU A 89 -4.40 7.48 -25.27
CA LEU A 89 -4.49 7.98 -23.91
C LEU A 89 -5.86 7.64 -23.30
N ALA A 90 -5.82 7.27 -22.02
CA ALA A 90 -7.01 7.12 -21.22
C ALA A 90 -7.72 8.46 -21.03
N THR A 91 -9.06 8.46 -21.12
CA THR A 91 -9.89 9.58 -20.70
C THR A 91 -9.78 9.78 -19.18
N LYS A 92 -10.16 10.95 -18.65
CA LYS A 92 -10.12 11.21 -17.20
C LYS A 92 -10.88 10.14 -16.39
N SER A 93 -12.05 9.72 -16.86
CA SER A 93 -12.84 8.67 -16.21
C SER A 93 -12.12 7.32 -16.21
N GLU A 94 -11.45 6.96 -17.30
CA GLU A 94 -10.66 5.72 -17.39
C GLU A 94 -9.39 5.77 -16.53
N GLN A 95 -8.75 6.93 -16.44
CA GLN A 95 -7.64 7.12 -15.51
C GLN A 95 -8.10 6.90 -14.07
N GLN A 96 -9.25 7.50 -13.70
CA GLN A 96 -9.81 7.34 -12.36
C GLN A 96 -10.11 5.88 -12.03
N LEU A 97 -10.66 5.09 -12.97
CA LEU A 97 -10.90 3.66 -12.76
C LEU A 97 -9.62 2.89 -12.36
N LEU A 98 -8.49 3.17 -13.02
CA LEU A 98 -7.22 2.53 -12.70
C LEU A 98 -6.68 3.00 -11.34
N LEU A 99 -6.78 4.30 -11.04
CA LEU A 99 -6.33 4.88 -9.77
C LEU A 99 -7.18 4.38 -8.59
N ASP A 100 -8.49 4.25 -8.76
CA ASP A 100 -9.39 3.68 -7.74
C ASP A 100 -9.09 2.20 -7.49
N ALA A 101 -8.81 1.44 -8.55
CA ALA A 101 -8.40 0.04 -8.42
C ALA A 101 -7.05 -0.08 -7.68
N LEU A 102 -6.09 0.80 -7.96
CA LEU A 102 -4.85 0.91 -7.18
C LEU A 102 -5.13 1.23 -5.71
N ALA A 103 -6.03 2.18 -5.45
CA ALA A 103 -6.34 2.63 -4.10
C ALA A 103 -7.01 1.53 -3.25
N LYS A 104 -7.90 0.73 -3.86
CA LYS A 104 -8.47 -0.48 -3.23
C LYS A 104 -7.41 -1.49 -2.82
N GLU A 105 -6.30 -1.54 -3.56
CA GLU A 105 -5.13 -2.38 -3.26
C GLU A 105 -4.13 -1.71 -2.29
N GLY A 106 -4.51 -0.57 -1.68
CA GLY A 106 -3.66 0.21 -0.78
C GLY A 106 -2.46 0.84 -1.47
N LYS A 107 -2.56 1.13 -2.78
CA LYS A 107 -1.45 1.64 -3.61
C LYS A 107 -1.84 2.89 -4.38
N LYS A 108 -0.84 3.71 -4.72
CA LYS A 108 -0.98 4.92 -5.54
C LYS A 108 0.10 4.95 -6.62
N TRP A 109 -0.21 5.57 -7.74
CA TRP A 109 0.79 5.87 -8.76
C TRP A 109 1.44 7.22 -8.49
N ASN A 110 2.76 7.26 -8.40
CA ASN A 110 3.53 8.51 -8.34
C ASN A 110 4.10 8.83 -9.73
N ALA A 111 3.51 9.82 -10.39
CA ALA A 111 3.91 10.24 -11.74
C ALA A 111 5.30 10.89 -11.80
N ASN A 112 5.81 11.43 -10.68
CA ASN A 112 7.12 12.08 -10.63
C ASN A 112 8.25 11.05 -10.53
N THR A 113 8.07 10.02 -9.69
CA THR A 113 9.07 8.96 -9.47
C THR A 113 8.88 7.78 -10.42
N LEU A 114 7.74 7.72 -11.13
CA LEU A 114 7.31 6.62 -12.00
C LEU A 114 7.26 5.29 -11.27
N GLN A 115 6.67 5.29 -10.07
CA GLN A 115 6.58 4.13 -9.19
C GLN A 115 5.17 3.95 -8.63
N ILE A 116 4.82 2.69 -8.35
CA ILE A 116 3.66 2.34 -7.54
C ILE A 116 4.12 2.37 -6.08
N GLU A 117 3.53 3.27 -5.30
CA GLU A 117 3.81 3.45 -3.88
C GLU A 117 2.62 2.89 -3.08
N ASN A 118 2.84 2.54 -1.82
CA ASN A 118 1.73 2.26 -0.93
C ASN A 118 1.02 3.60 -0.58
N ILE A 119 -0.30 3.57 -0.51
CA ILE A 119 -1.04 4.64 0.16
C ILE A 119 -0.79 4.42 1.64
N GLU A 120 -0.04 5.33 2.25
CA GLU A 120 0.03 5.45 3.70
C GLU A 120 -1.32 5.97 4.21
N ASN A 121 -2.33 5.10 4.23
CA ASN A 121 -3.40 5.27 5.20
C ASN A 121 -2.85 4.72 6.51
N ASP A 122 -2.78 5.56 7.53
CA ASP A 122 -2.41 5.12 8.87
C ASP A 122 -3.32 3.94 9.24
N ILE A 123 -2.74 2.75 9.37
CA ILE A 123 -3.47 1.58 9.85
C ILE A 123 -3.67 1.81 11.34
N LEU A 124 -4.88 2.19 11.73
CA LEU A 124 -5.19 2.54 13.10
C LEU A 124 -5.29 1.29 13.97
N VAL A 125 -4.74 1.38 15.18
CA VAL A 125 -5.02 0.41 16.24
C VAL A 125 -6.50 0.53 16.60
N PRO A 126 -7.29 -0.57 16.60
CA PRO A 126 -8.71 -0.51 16.94
C PRO A 126 -8.94 -0.02 18.37
N GLU A 127 -10.02 0.72 18.58
CA GLU A 127 -10.42 1.21 19.91
C GLU A 127 -10.64 0.08 20.94
N SER A 128 -10.90 -1.14 20.50
CA SER A 128 -11.00 -2.32 21.38
C SER A 128 -9.65 -2.70 22.03
N ILE A 129 -8.54 -2.28 21.44
CA ILE A 129 -7.19 -2.47 21.97
C ILE A 129 -6.82 -1.25 22.81
N GLY A 130 -6.76 -1.43 24.12
CA GLY A 130 -6.32 -0.38 25.03
C GLY A 130 -4.82 -0.16 24.90
N ILE A 131 -4.39 0.94 24.29
CA ILE A 131 -3.02 1.43 24.37
C ILE A 131 -3.01 2.66 25.26
N TYR A 132 -2.19 2.65 26.30
CA TYR A 132 -2.13 3.69 27.31
C TYR A 132 -0.76 4.33 27.34
N ARG A 133 -0.72 5.66 27.38
CA ARG A 133 0.50 6.40 27.68
C ARG A 133 0.66 6.47 29.20
N TYR A 134 1.79 5.97 29.66
CA TYR A 134 2.15 5.97 31.07
C TYR A 134 2.94 7.25 31.40
N ASN A 135 2.45 8.03 32.37
CA ASN A 135 2.97 9.38 32.68
C ASN A 135 3.78 9.46 33.98
N ALA A 136 4.05 8.35 34.68
CA ALA A 136 4.81 8.44 35.93
C ALA A 136 6.32 8.61 35.66
N PRO A 137 7.03 9.41 36.48
CA PRO A 137 8.47 9.58 36.38
C PRO A 137 9.16 8.28 36.81
N HIS A 138 9.45 7.38 35.87
CA HIS A 138 10.36 6.26 36.15
C HIS A 138 11.79 6.74 35.95
N GLU A 139 12.56 6.74 37.03
CA GLU A 139 14.02 6.98 37.02
C GLU A 139 14.78 5.98 36.12
N TYR A 140 14.13 4.88 35.71
CA TYR A 140 14.74 3.72 35.06
C TYR A 140 14.36 3.51 33.59
N GLY A 141 13.72 4.49 32.94
CA GLY A 141 13.41 4.49 31.50
C GLY A 141 12.22 3.60 31.10
N GLY A 142 11.20 4.21 30.47
CA GLY A 142 9.94 3.55 30.10
C GLY A 142 9.84 3.06 28.65
N GLY A 143 10.95 2.98 27.92
CA GLY A 143 10.94 2.65 26.50
C GLY A 143 10.21 3.71 25.67
N ASP A 144 9.15 3.32 24.97
CA ASP A 144 8.26 4.23 24.22
C ASP A 144 7.14 4.85 25.08
N ASN A 145 7.07 4.54 26.38
CA ASN A 145 6.03 4.93 27.34
C ASN A 145 4.60 4.51 26.96
N LEU A 146 4.45 3.54 26.06
CA LEU A 146 3.18 2.92 25.72
C LEU A 146 3.02 1.59 26.44
N PHE A 147 1.82 1.36 26.94
CA PHE A 147 1.45 0.16 27.68
C PHE A 147 0.21 -0.48 27.03
N ILE A 148 0.22 -1.80 26.93
CA ILE A 148 -0.86 -2.60 26.33
C ILE A 148 -1.81 -3.04 27.45
N GLY A 149 -3.07 -2.62 27.36
CA GLY A 149 -4.13 -2.99 28.27
C GLY A 149 -4.60 -4.43 28.05
N PHE A 150 -4.78 -5.16 29.16
CA PHE A 150 -5.31 -6.52 29.18
C PHE A 150 -6.18 -6.75 30.41
N ASN A 151 -6.88 -7.90 30.45
CA ASN A 151 -7.90 -8.22 31.45
C ASN A 151 -8.90 -7.07 31.61
N ASP A 152 -9.61 -6.77 30.51
CA ASP A 152 -10.55 -5.66 30.40
C ASP A 152 -9.95 -4.29 30.72
N ASN A 153 -8.68 -4.12 30.34
CA ASN A 153 -7.86 -2.95 30.61
C ASN A 153 -7.69 -2.64 32.10
N THR A 154 -7.92 -3.60 32.99
CA THR A 154 -7.62 -3.47 34.43
C THR A 154 -6.14 -3.68 34.73
N GLN A 155 -5.37 -4.19 33.76
CA GLN A 155 -3.92 -4.35 33.84
C GLN A 155 -3.24 -3.83 32.57
N LEU A 156 -1.99 -3.41 32.72
CA LEU A 156 -1.16 -2.82 31.69
C LEU A 156 0.17 -3.57 31.58
N LEU A 157 0.48 -4.08 30.39
CA LEU A 157 1.78 -4.64 30.04
C LEU A 157 2.67 -3.53 29.47
N GLY A 158 3.86 -3.36 30.01
CA GLY A 158 4.82 -2.39 29.48
C GLY A 158 6.27 -2.77 29.75
N TYR A 159 7.12 -1.75 29.73
CA TYR A 159 8.56 -1.86 29.86
C TYR A 159 9.08 -0.92 30.94
N CYS A 160 9.97 -1.42 31.80
CA CYS A 160 10.69 -0.61 32.77
C CYS A 160 11.99 -1.32 33.17
N ALA A 161 13.09 -0.56 33.29
CA ALA A 161 14.38 -1.06 33.79
C ALA A 161 14.85 -2.37 33.10
N ASP A 162 14.83 -2.36 31.76
CA ASP A 162 15.23 -3.49 30.89
C ASP A 162 14.41 -4.78 31.07
N ARG A 163 13.21 -4.66 31.63
CA ARG A 163 12.30 -5.78 31.90
C ARG A 163 10.89 -5.45 31.44
N TRP A 164 10.12 -6.49 31.16
CA TRP A 164 8.68 -6.34 31.04
C TRP A 164 8.05 -6.24 32.42
N VAL A 165 6.94 -5.51 32.48
CA VAL A 165 6.19 -5.26 33.72
C VAL A 165 4.70 -5.38 33.44
N ALA A 166 3.96 -5.88 34.43
CA ALA A 166 2.51 -5.88 34.43
C ALA A 166 2.03 -5.08 35.65
N TYR A 167 1.30 -3.99 35.41
CA TYR A 167 0.79 -3.12 36.47
C TYR A 167 -0.74 -3.09 36.49
N PRO A 168 -1.36 -2.90 37.66
CA PRO A 168 -2.77 -2.59 37.73
C PRO A 168 -3.05 -1.22 37.10
N ASN A 169 -4.10 -1.13 36.29
CA ASN A 169 -4.57 0.11 35.68
C ASN A 169 -5.56 0.84 36.59
N ILE A 170 -5.14 1.12 37.81
CA ILE A 170 -5.98 1.73 38.87
C ILE A 170 -5.63 3.21 39.12
N TYR A 171 -4.59 3.72 38.45
CA TYR A 171 -4.13 5.09 38.58
C TYR A 171 -4.70 5.93 37.44
N ASN A 172 -5.49 6.95 37.78
CA ASN A 172 -6.24 7.82 36.85
C ASN A 172 -5.37 8.64 35.88
N ASP A 173 -4.05 8.57 35.99
CA ASP A 173 -3.12 9.37 35.19
C ASP A 173 -2.76 8.72 33.84
N ASN A 174 -3.08 7.44 33.66
CA ASN A 174 -2.85 6.72 32.41
C ASN A 174 -3.89 7.13 31.37
N LYS A 175 -3.44 7.79 30.30
CA LYS A 175 -4.33 8.21 29.21
C LYS A 175 -4.31 7.20 28.09
N LYS A 176 -5.48 6.69 27.71
CA LYS A 176 -5.62 5.92 26.47
C LYS A 176 -5.22 6.83 25.29
N VAL A 177 -4.41 6.30 24.37
CA VAL A 177 -3.91 7.05 23.21
C VAL A 177 -4.20 6.30 21.92
N GLN A 178 -4.70 7.03 20.93
CA GLN A 178 -4.90 6.46 19.60
C GLN A 178 -3.54 6.26 18.93
N CYS A 179 -3.34 5.06 18.41
CA CYS A 179 -2.09 4.67 17.77
C CYS A 179 -2.32 4.20 16.33
N LYS A 180 -1.23 4.16 15.58
CA LYS A 180 -1.14 3.59 14.24
C LYS A 180 -0.07 2.51 14.17
N LEU A 181 -0.18 1.68 13.15
CA LEU A 181 0.77 0.63 12.80
C LEU A 181 1.62 1.10 11.61
N THR A 182 2.90 1.36 11.87
CA THR A 182 3.89 1.71 10.84
C THR A 182 4.71 0.47 10.50
N PRO A 183 4.67 -0.05 9.25
CA PRO A 183 5.51 -1.19 8.86
C PRO A 183 7.00 -0.95 9.16
N CYS A 184 7.68 -1.95 9.70
CA CYS A 184 9.10 -1.89 10.06
C CYS A 184 9.76 -3.27 9.96
N LYS A 185 11.09 -3.32 10.11
CA LYS A 185 11.79 -4.59 10.31
C LYS A 185 11.98 -4.85 11.80
N ARG A 186 12.12 -6.13 12.18
CA ARG A 186 12.36 -6.51 13.58
C ARG A 186 13.63 -5.87 14.15
N GLU A 187 14.64 -5.69 13.32
CA GLU A 187 15.94 -5.12 13.66
C GLU A 187 15.87 -3.61 13.96
N ASP A 188 14.82 -2.93 13.49
CA ASP A 188 14.60 -1.50 13.73
C ASP A 188 13.99 -1.23 15.11
N LEU A 189 13.42 -2.26 15.75
CA LEU A 189 12.75 -2.17 17.04
C LEU A 189 13.72 -2.31 18.21
N LYS A 190 13.60 -1.41 19.18
CA LYS A 190 14.46 -1.35 20.36
C LYS A 190 13.74 -1.89 21.61
N ASN A 191 14.52 -2.17 22.66
CA ASN A 191 13.94 -2.53 23.95
C ASN A 191 12.93 -1.47 24.41
N GLY A 192 11.75 -1.95 24.82
CA GLY A 192 10.66 -1.11 25.26
C GLY A 192 9.77 -0.54 24.16
N ASP A 193 10.06 -0.77 22.88
CA ASP A 193 9.11 -0.47 21.81
C ASP A 193 7.87 -1.36 21.91
N THR A 194 6.71 -0.79 21.58
CA THR A 194 5.46 -1.50 21.30
C THR A 194 5.40 -1.83 19.82
N ALA A 195 5.04 -3.07 19.51
CA ALA A 195 4.90 -3.52 18.14
C ALA A 195 3.65 -4.37 17.96
N PHE A 196 3.25 -4.55 16.70
CA PHE A 196 2.26 -5.50 16.26
C PHE A 196 2.92 -6.53 15.33
N ILE A 197 2.61 -7.80 15.54
CA ILE A 197 3.15 -8.93 14.78
C ILE A 197 2.10 -9.53 13.84
N SER A 198 2.52 -9.81 12.61
CA SER A 198 1.68 -10.50 11.64
C SER A 198 2.45 -11.56 10.86
N ASP A 199 1.71 -12.59 10.47
CA ASP A 199 2.19 -13.68 9.62
C ASP A 199 1.94 -13.36 8.13
N THR A 200 1.09 -12.36 7.85
CA THR A 200 0.74 -11.92 6.50
C THR A 200 0.76 -10.38 6.39
N PHE A 201 1.01 -9.86 5.18
CA PHE A 201 0.96 -8.42 4.91
C PHE A 201 -0.48 -7.87 4.84
N ARG A 202 -1.48 -8.74 4.58
CA ARG A 202 -2.90 -8.35 4.50
C ARG A 202 -3.50 -8.43 5.90
N LEU A 203 -3.70 -7.27 6.51
CA LEU A 203 -4.32 -7.17 7.83
C LEU A 203 -5.83 -7.08 7.67
N ASP A 204 -6.56 -7.80 8.53
CA ASP A 204 -8.01 -7.70 8.67
C ASP A 204 -8.40 -7.31 10.11
N ASP A 205 -9.66 -6.93 10.31
CA ASP A 205 -10.16 -6.46 11.60
C ASP A 205 -10.03 -7.50 12.72
N SER A 206 -10.07 -8.79 12.39
CA SER A 206 -9.92 -9.87 13.37
C SER A 206 -8.49 -9.95 13.88
N MET A 207 -7.50 -9.78 13.00
CA MET A 207 -6.09 -9.72 13.36
C MET A 207 -5.79 -8.44 14.15
N LEU A 208 -6.31 -7.30 13.69
CA LEU A 208 -6.12 -6.01 14.36
C LEU A 208 -6.74 -5.99 15.76
N SER A 209 -7.83 -6.73 15.98
CA SER A 209 -8.49 -6.84 17.28
C SER A 209 -7.91 -7.95 18.17
N ASP A 210 -6.94 -8.73 17.69
CA ASP A 210 -6.27 -9.74 18.49
C ASP A 210 -5.18 -9.11 19.35
N ARG A 211 -5.50 -8.91 20.63
CA ARG A 211 -4.56 -8.38 21.64
C ARG A 211 -3.26 -9.20 21.73
N GLY A 212 -3.31 -10.50 21.45
CA GLY A 212 -2.11 -11.36 21.46
C GLY A 212 -1.10 -11.03 20.37
N ARG A 213 -1.46 -10.17 19.41
CA ARG A 213 -0.53 -9.69 18.37
C ARG A 213 0.16 -8.39 18.74
N TYR A 214 -0.22 -7.74 19.84
CA TYR A 214 0.46 -6.55 20.34
C TYR A 214 1.50 -6.96 21.37
N VAL A 215 2.73 -6.51 21.18
CA VAL A 215 3.89 -7.01 21.92
C VAL A 215 4.78 -5.90 22.43
N LYS A 216 5.53 -6.23 23.50
CA LYS A 216 6.66 -5.43 23.97
C LYS A 216 7.99 -6.09 23.64
N ILE A 217 8.92 -5.30 23.10
CA ILE A 217 10.25 -5.78 22.73
C ILE A 217 11.17 -5.80 23.95
N ILE A 218 11.78 -6.96 24.21
CA ILE A 218 12.71 -7.21 25.33
C ILE A 218 13.92 -7.97 24.81
N GLY A 219 15.00 -7.26 24.53
CA GLY A 219 16.21 -7.81 23.90
C GLY A 219 15.91 -8.36 22.51
N ASP A 220 16.29 -9.62 22.31
CA ASP A 220 15.99 -10.42 21.13
C ASP A 220 14.53 -10.93 21.12
N LYS A 221 13.82 -10.87 22.24
CA LYS A 221 12.47 -11.44 22.41
C LYS A 221 11.37 -10.40 22.36
N ALA A 222 10.13 -10.89 22.32
CA ALA A 222 8.93 -10.11 22.50
C ALA A 222 8.05 -10.73 23.60
N ILE A 223 7.30 -9.89 24.33
CA ILE A 223 6.31 -10.31 25.34
C ILE A 223 4.92 -9.94 24.84
N LYS A 224 3.97 -10.87 24.97
CA LYS A 224 2.58 -10.68 24.59
C LYS A 224 1.64 -11.22 25.66
N ILE A 225 0.36 -10.89 25.54
CA ILE A 225 -0.69 -11.46 26.39
C ILE A 225 -1.33 -12.65 25.70
N ASN A 226 -1.35 -13.81 26.35
CA ASN A 226 -2.00 -15.01 25.82
C ASN A 226 -3.53 -14.95 25.99
N LYS A 227 -4.25 -15.95 25.45
CA LYS A 227 -5.72 -16.03 25.56
C LYS A 227 -6.25 -16.16 26.99
N LYS A 228 -5.41 -16.51 27.96
CA LYS A 228 -5.75 -16.59 29.39
C LYS A 228 -5.51 -15.27 30.13
N GLY A 229 -5.01 -14.23 29.44
CA GLY A 229 -4.70 -12.95 30.08
C GLY A 229 -3.33 -12.93 30.77
N GLU A 230 -2.41 -13.81 30.40
CA GLU A 230 -1.09 -13.94 31.03
C GLU A 230 0.01 -13.41 30.11
N PRO A 231 0.99 -12.63 30.63
CA PRO A 231 2.20 -12.28 29.89
C PRO A 231 3.05 -13.52 29.61
N ILE A 232 3.37 -13.74 28.34
CA ILE A 232 4.24 -14.81 27.88
C ILE A 232 5.29 -14.28 26.89
N TYR A 233 6.43 -14.96 26.83
CA TYR A 233 7.38 -14.75 25.73
C TYR A 233 6.79 -15.28 24.42
N ASP A 234 6.84 -14.45 23.40
CA ASP A 234 6.65 -14.88 22.03
C ASP A 234 7.94 -15.52 21.52
N ASN A 235 7.85 -16.80 21.15
CA ASN A 235 8.96 -17.59 20.62
C ASN A 235 8.76 -17.91 19.13
N ALA A 236 7.79 -17.27 18.48
CA ALA A 236 7.45 -17.54 17.09
C ALA A 236 8.27 -16.64 16.15
N PHE A 237 8.46 -17.14 14.93
CA PHE A 237 9.02 -16.32 13.86
C PHE A 237 7.88 -15.60 13.13
N HIS A 238 8.01 -14.28 12.96
CA HIS A 238 7.02 -13.44 12.29
C HIS A 238 7.63 -12.73 11.09
N ASN A 239 6.92 -12.81 9.95
CA ASN A 239 7.35 -12.24 8.68
C ASN A 239 7.16 -10.71 8.62
N TYR A 240 6.18 -10.17 9.37
CA TYR A 240 5.79 -8.77 9.29
C TYR A 240 5.70 -8.14 10.68
N TRP A 241 6.35 -6.99 10.81
CA TRP A 241 6.40 -6.21 12.03
C TRP A 241 5.90 -4.80 11.76
N TYR A 242 5.16 -4.27 12.72
CA TYR A 242 4.66 -2.91 12.68
C TYR A 242 4.97 -2.24 14.00
N LYS A 243 5.60 -1.07 13.96
CA LYS A 243 5.78 -0.25 15.16
C LYS A 243 4.44 0.39 15.52
N VAL A 244 4.08 0.34 16.80
CA VAL A 244 2.88 0.99 17.31
C VAL A 244 3.27 2.40 17.76
N GLU A 245 2.69 3.41 17.13
CA GLU A 245 3.07 4.81 17.35
C GLU A 245 1.83 5.69 17.61
N PRO A 246 1.88 6.66 18.54
CA PRO A 246 0.76 7.58 18.75
C PRO A 246 0.51 8.43 17.51
N VAL A 247 -0.78 8.64 17.17
CA VAL A 247 -1.16 9.49 16.02
C VAL A 247 -0.81 10.96 16.29
N ASN A 248 -0.94 11.40 17.55
CA ASN A 248 -0.57 12.74 18.00
C ASN A 248 0.61 12.63 18.98
N LYS A 249 1.72 13.32 18.69
CA LYS A 249 2.95 13.29 19.50
C LYS A 249 2.78 13.99 20.84
#